data_AF-A0A4Q5QR76-F1
#
_entry.id   AF-A0A4Q5QR76-F1
#
_cell.length_a   1.000
_cell.length_b   1.000
_cell.length_c   1.000
_cell.angle_alpha   90.00
_cell.angle_beta   90.00
_cell.angle_gamma   90.00
#
_symmetry.space_group_name_H-M   'P 1'
#
loop_
_entity.id
_entity.type
_entity.pdbx_description
1 polymer ?
#
loop_
_entity_poly.entity_id
_entity_poly.type
_entity_poly.pdbx_seq_one_letter_code
_entity_poly.pdbx_strand_id
1 'polypeptide(L)'
;MQSLTHFSRRLVVPALLSLASCNFLDVGAPPTQVVDTNVYTADASASAAVLGIYIGLTSRGTNVPGIANDAALSTFLGLAADELLYASTTFDEYRLNQVNPAGNGPSLLWSQAYTNIYQCNTAVAGLTGSTTLTASLRTQLLGETKFLRAFNYFYLANIFGDVPLVLSPDYTVSGALPRAPKADVYAQVVLDLLEAQKLLTATYPVA
;
A
#
# COMPACT_ATOMS: atom_id res chain seq x y z
N MET A 1 -56.76 39.33 -37.11
CA MET A 1 -55.79 38.27 -37.46
C MET A 1 -54.40 38.89 -37.41
N GLN A 2 -53.54 38.57 -36.42
CA GLN A 2 -52.05 38.67 -36.47
C GLN A 2 -51.31 38.62 -35.11
N SER A 3 -51.96 38.42 -33.95
CA SER A 3 -51.25 38.50 -32.66
C SER A 3 -50.84 37.16 -32.01
N LEU A 4 -51.23 36.00 -32.54
CA LEU A 4 -51.06 34.71 -31.83
C LEU A 4 -50.02 33.75 -32.44
N THR A 5 -49.42 34.07 -33.59
CA THR A 5 -48.48 33.17 -34.29
C THR A 5 -47.00 33.38 -33.92
N HIS A 6 -46.67 34.40 -33.11
CA HIS A 6 -45.29 34.67 -32.68
C HIS A 6 -44.90 34.02 -31.34
N PHE A 7 -45.87 33.60 -30.53
CA PHE A 7 -45.60 33.02 -29.21
C PHE A 7 -45.15 31.56 -29.31
N SER A 8 -45.74 30.77 -30.23
CA SER A 8 -45.36 29.37 -30.44
C SER A 8 -43.97 29.20 -31.09
N ARG A 9 -43.51 30.19 -31.85
CA ARG A 9 -42.19 30.15 -32.52
C ARG A 9 -41.03 30.60 -31.61
N ARG A 10 -41.31 31.24 -30.48
CA ARG A 10 -40.30 31.67 -29.49
C ARG A 10 -40.05 30.65 -28.38
N LEU A 11 -40.91 29.64 -28.25
CA LEU A 11 -40.79 28.59 -27.23
C LEU A 11 -39.97 27.37 -27.69
N VAL A 12 -39.61 27.30 -28.97
CA VAL A 12 -38.79 26.20 -29.53
C VAL A 12 -37.28 26.44 -29.34
N VAL A 13 -36.87 27.71 -29.17
CA VAL A 13 -35.45 28.09 -29.07
C VAL A 13 -34.81 27.79 -27.69
N PRO A 14 -35.49 27.89 -26.53
CA PRO A 14 -34.86 27.53 -25.25
C PRO A 14 -34.88 26.01 -24.96
N ALA A 15 -35.65 25.21 -25.71
CA ALA A 15 -35.71 23.75 -25.55
C ALA A 15 -34.58 23.00 -26.28
N LEU A 16 -33.86 23.66 -27.19
CA LEU A 16 -32.77 23.05 -27.96
C LEU A 16 -31.40 23.15 -27.25
N LEU A 17 -31.29 23.90 -26.14
CA LEU A 17 -30.04 24.12 -25.40
C LEU A 17 -29.79 23.11 -24.27
N SER A 18 -30.72 22.21 -23.98
CA SER A 18 -30.60 21.24 -22.88
C SER A 18 -29.94 19.90 -23.24
N LEU A 19 -29.49 19.73 -24.49
CA LEU A 19 -28.87 18.47 -24.97
C LEU A 19 -27.35 18.55 -25.18
N ALA A 20 -26.71 19.69 -24.89
CA ALA A 20 -25.27 19.83 -24.90
C ALA A 20 -24.68 19.61 -23.49
N SER A 21 -24.97 18.48 -22.86
CA SER A 21 -24.17 18.02 -21.71
C SER A 21 -22.87 17.42 -22.25
N CYS A 22 -21.93 18.28 -22.64
CA CYS A 22 -20.55 17.85 -22.81
C CYS A 22 -20.09 17.28 -21.47
N ASN A 23 -19.46 16.11 -21.50
CA ASN A 23 -18.92 15.40 -20.35
C ASN A 23 -17.64 16.12 -19.82
N PHE A 24 -17.76 17.42 -19.53
CA PHE A 24 -16.69 18.31 -19.09
C PHE A 24 -16.24 18.04 -17.65
N LEU A 25 -17.01 17.22 -16.93
CA LEU A 25 -16.67 16.73 -15.59
C LEU A 25 -15.92 15.39 -15.63
N ASP A 26 -15.83 14.72 -16.78
CA ASP A 26 -14.86 13.65 -16.99
C ASP A 26 -13.51 14.29 -17.32
N VAL A 27 -12.89 14.83 -16.28
CA VAL A 27 -11.45 15.00 -16.27
C VAL A 27 -10.93 13.57 -16.28
N GLY A 28 -10.58 13.04 -17.46
CA GLY A 28 -9.99 11.72 -17.59
C GLY A 28 -8.84 11.55 -16.59
N ALA A 29 -8.51 10.30 -16.29
CA ALA A 29 -7.37 9.89 -15.47
C ALA A 29 -6.27 10.97 -15.39
N PRO A 30 -5.93 11.51 -14.19
CA PRO A 30 -4.90 12.53 -14.09
C PRO A 30 -3.66 12.04 -14.84
N PRO A 31 -3.06 12.82 -15.75
CA PRO A 31 -1.97 12.34 -16.60
C PRO A 31 -0.71 11.93 -15.81
N THR A 32 -0.67 12.25 -14.52
CA THR A 32 0.40 11.88 -13.58
C THR A 32 0.02 10.73 -12.64
N GLN A 33 -1.19 10.18 -12.74
CA GLN A 33 -1.68 9.09 -11.90
C GLN A 33 -2.14 7.93 -12.78
N VAL A 34 -1.56 6.76 -12.56
CA VAL A 34 -2.12 5.53 -13.12
C VAL A 34 -3.43 5.27 -12.38
N VAL A 35 -4.56 5.30 -13.09
CA VAL A 35 -5.85 4.87 -12.51
C VAL A 35 -5.68 3.44 -12.03
N ASP A 36 -6.15 3.11 -10.83
CA ASP A 36 -5.98 1.80 -10.18
C ASP A 36 -6.27 0.60 -11.10
N THR A 37 -7.13 0.76 -12.10
CA THR A 37 -7.47 -0.30 -13.06
C THR A 37 -6.34 -0.71 -14.02
N ASN A 38 -5.29 0.11 -14.20
CA ASN A 38 -4.30 -0.11 -15.27
C ASN A 38 -2.89 -0.47 -14.78
N VAL A 39 -2.61 -0.39 -13.47
CA VAL A 39 -1.24 -0.60 -12.93
C VAL A 39 -0.67 -1.98 -13.28
N TYR A 40 -1.50 -3.02 -13.24
CA TYR A 40 -1.07 -4.41 -13.47
C TYR A 40 -1.40 -4.92 -14.89
N THR A 41 -1.50 -4.01 -15.86
CA THR A 41 -1.76 -4.37 -17.27
C THR A 41 -0.50 -4.50 -18.12
N ALA A 42 0.62 -3.89 -17.71
CA ALA A 42 1.90 -3.95 -18.40
C ALA A 42 3.03 -4.32 -17.43
N ASP A 43 4.01 -5.07 -17.93
CA ASP A 43 5.15 -5.56 -17.15
C ASP A 43 5.94 -4.43 -16.48
N ALA A 44 6.16 -3.33 -17.20
CA ALA A 44 6.89 -2.17 -16.68
C ALA A 44 6.16 -1.49 -15.51
N SER A 45 4.83 -1.32 -15.61
CA SER A 45 4.04 -0.69 -14.55
C SER A 45 3.87 -1.61 -13.34
N ALA A 46 3.71 -2.92 -13.55
CA ALA A 46 3.68 -3.89 -12.47
C ALA A 46 5.02 -3.96 -11.71
N SER A 47 6.14 -3.96 -12.43
CA SER A 47 7.48 -3.93 -11.83
C SER A 47 7.72 -2.64 -11.05
N ALA A 48 7.33 -1.50 -11.61
CA ALA A 48 7.43 -0.21 -10.92
C ALA A 48 6.57 -0.16 -9.64
N ALA A 49 5.38 -0.78 -9.65
CA ALA A 49 4.53 -0.86 -8.46
C ALA A 49 5.20 -1.66 -7.33
N VAL A 50 5.73 -2.86 -7.62
CA VAL A 50 6.43 -3.68 -6.61
C VAL A 50 7.72 -3.02 -6.14
N LEU A 51 8.47 -2.37 -7.06
CA LEU A 51 9.64 -1.56 -6.70
C LEU A 51 9.26 -0.42 -5.72
N GLY A 52 8.10 0.21 -5.91
CA GLY A 52 7.57 1.21 -4.98
C GLY A 52 7.41 0.68 -3.56
N ILE A 53 7.01 -0.59 -3.40
CA ILE A 53 6.90 -1.25 -2.08
C ILE A 53 8.28 -1.42 -1.47
N TYR A 54 9.27 -1.88 -2.23
CA TYR A 54 10.67 -1.98 -1.77
C TYR A 54 11.22 -0.62 -1.34
N ILE A 55 10.95 0.44 -2.09
CA ILE A 55 11.33 1.81 -1.70
C ILE A 55 10.64 2.19 -0.39
N GLY A 56 9.34 1.89 -0.23
CA GLY A 56 8.56 2.12 0.98
C GLY A 56 9.11 1.44 2.24
N LEU A 57 9.76 0.28 2.10
CA LEU A 57 10.49 -0.35 3.21
C LEU A 57 11.66 0.48 3.71
N THR A 58 12.34 1.22 2.83
CA THR A 58 13.51 2.03 3.17
C THR A 58 13.17 3.48 3.54
N SER A 59 12.12 4.06 2.95
CA SER A 59 11.72 5.45 3.18
C SER A 59 10.27 5.70 2.79
N ARG A 60 9.60 6.63 3.48
CA ARG A 60 8.29 7.17 3.07
C ARG A 60 8.44 8.65 2.71
N GLY A 61 8.59 8.94 1.42
CA GLY A 61 8.81 10.30 0.95
C GLY A 61 10.17 10.85 1.37
N THR A 62 10.30 12.18 1.40
CA THR A 62 11.55 12.83 1.78
C THR A 62 11.69 12.88 3.31
N ASN A 63 12.72 12.22 3.85
CA ASN A 63 13.15 12.29 5.25
C ASN A 63 12.31 11.52 6.29
N VAL A 64 11.40 10.61 5.90
CA VAL A 64 10.80 9.67 6.85
C VAL A 64 11.43 8.29 6.67
N PRO A 65 12.21 7.79 7.65
CA PRO A 65 12.76 6.45 7.63
C PRO A 65 11.65 5.40 7.44
N GLY A 66 11.88 4.47 6.52
CA GLY A 66 11.04 3.28 6.37
C GLY A 66 11.32 2.28 7.50
N ILE A 67 10.48 1.24 7.62
CA ILE A 67 10.62 0.25 8.69
C ILE A 67 11.96 -0.48 8.64
N ALA A 68 12.49 -0.76 7.44
CA ALA A 68 13.78 -1.41 7.22
C ALA A 68 14.96 -0.42 7.15
N ASN A 69 14.74 0.87 7.45
CA ASN A 69 15.81 1.85 7.56
C ASN A 69 16.47 1.77 8.94
N ASP A 70 17.79 1.93 8.99
CA ASP A 70 18.57 1.84 10.23
C ASP A 70 18.10 2.80 11.33
N ALA A 71 17.49 3.93 10.97
CA ALA A 71 16.92 4.88 11.94
C ALA A 71 15.63 4.41 12.62
N ALA A 72 15.04 3.28 12.20
CA ALA A 72 13.82 2.72 12.77
C ALA A 72 14.10 1.41 13.52
N LEU A 73 13.94 0.24 12.86
CA LEU A 73 14.05 -1.07 13.52
C LEU A 73 15.40 -1.26 14.24
N SER A 74 16.51 -1.04 13.55
CA SER A 74 17.86 -1.24 14.10
C SER A 74 18.11 -0.32 15.31
N THR A 75 17.75 0.97 15.19
CA THR A 75 17.96 1.95 16.27
C THR A 75 17.06 1.66 17.48
N PHE A 76 15.76 1.46 17.29
CA PHE A 76 14.82 1.26 18.39
C PHE A 76 15.06 -0.07 19.11
N LEU A 77 15.29 -1.16 18.37
CA LEU A 77 15.53 -2.47 18.96
C LEU A 77 16.93 -2.54 19.59
N GLY A 78 17.94 -1.92 18.97
CA GLY A 78 19.29 -1.84 19.54
C GLY A 78 19.32 -1.05 20.85
N LEU A 79 18.55 0.04 20.96
CA LEU A 79 18.39 0.79 22.21
C LEU A 79 17.66 -0.02 23.28
N ALA A 80 16.58 -0.72 22.91
CA ALA A 80 15.82 -1.55 23.83
C ALA A 80 16.59 -2.81 24.30
N ALA A 81 17.61 -3.23 23.55
CA ALA A 81 18.47 -4.37 23.86
C ALA A 81 19.82 -3.99 24.48
N ASP A 82 20.04 -2.71 24.82
CA ASP A 82 21.31 -2.17 25.33
C ASP A 82 22.52 -2.36 24.40
N GLU A 83 22.30 -2.64 23.10
CA GLU A 83 23.37 -2.81 22.09
C GLU A 83 23.82 -1.49 21.47
N LEU A 84 23.00 -0.44 21.56
CA LEU A 84 23.22 0.86 20.93
C LEU A 84 23.16 1.99 21.97
N LEU A 85 24.06 2.97 21.82
CA LEU A 85 23.96 4.27 22.49
C LEU A 85 23.70 5.35 21.44
N TYR A 86 22.61 6.09 21.59
CA TYR A 86 22.27 7.20 20.71
C TYR A 86 22.81 8.51 21.27
N ALA A 87 23.43 9.34 20.43
CA ALA A 87 24.08 10.58 20.86
C ALA A 87 23.10 11.66 21.36
N SER A 88 21.80 11.50 21.11
CA SER A 88 20.71 12.37 21.56
C SER A 88 19.77 11.61 22.50
N THR A 89 19.00 12.33 23.31
CA THR A 89 17.95 11.76 24.18
C THR A 89 16.63 11.49 23.45
N THR A 90 16.54 11.78 22.14
CA THR A 90 15.33 11.65 21.31
C THR A 90 14.65 10.29 21.43
N PHE A 91 15.41 9.21 21.63
CA PHE A 91 14.93 7.82 21.70
C PHE A 91 15.20 7.16 23.05
N ASP A 92 15.46 7.93 24.10
CA ASP A 92 15.72 7.41 25.45
C ASP A 92 14.57 6.55 25.99
N GLU A 93 13.34 6.77 25.50
CA GLU A 93 12.18 5.96 25.89
C GLU A 93 12.39 4.46 25.60
N TYR A 94 13.13 4.12 24.54
CA TYR A 94 13.47 2.74 24.20
C TYR A 94 14.54 2.17 25.12
N ARG A 95 15.62 2.94 25.36
CA ARG A 95 16.72 2.57 26.27
C ARG A 95 16.26 2.43 27.72
N LEU A 96 15.35 3.29 28.16
CA LEU A 96 14.83 3.31 29.52
C LEU A 96 13.66 2.33 29.73
N ASN A 97 13.22 1.62 28.68
CA ASN A 97 12.02 0.78 28.70
C ASN A 97 10.76 1.55 29.16
N GLN A 98 10.64 2.81 28.72
CA GLN A 98 9.53 3.72 29.04
C GLN A 98 8.79 4.16 27.75
N VAL A 99 8.75 3.29 26.75
CA VAL A 99 8.14 3.56 25.44
C VAL A 99 6.68 3.97 25.61
N ASN A 100 6.34 5.16 25.13
CA ASN A 100 4.94 5.60 25.08
C ASN A 100 4.24 4.94 23.88
N PRO A 101 3.17 4.13 24.07
CA PRO A 101 2.45 3.52 22.97
C PRO A 101 1.84 4.53 21.98
N ALA A 102 1.56 5.75 22.43
CA ALA A 102 1.09 6.87 21.61
C ALA A 102 2.23 7.80 21.15
N GLY A 103 3.49 7.40 21.39
CA GLY A 103 4.68 8.13 20.98
C GLY A 103 4.93 8.06 19.47
N ASN A 104 5.88 8.87 19.01
CA ASN A 104 6.23 8.96 17.59
C ASN A 104 6.82 7.66 17.05
N GLY A 105 7.66 6.98 17.83
CA GLY A 105 8.34 5.77 17.39
C GLY A 105 7.39 4.60 17.10
N PRO A 106 6.51 4.19 18.03
CA PRO A 106 5.52 3.15 17.77
C PRO A 106 4.54 3.54 16.65
N SER A 107 4.09 4.79 16.60
CA SER A 107 3.21 5.31 15.54
C SER A 107 3.87 5.24 14.16
N LEU A 108 5.17 5.52 14.08
CA LEU A 108 5.96 5.41 12.86
C LEU A 108 6.01 3.95 12.40
N LEU A 109 6.46 3.02 13.26
CA LEU A 109 6.55 1.61 12.92
C LEU A 109 5.20 1.03 12.46
N TRP A 110 4.13 1.36 13.18
CA TRP A 110 2.77 0.92 12.87
C TRP A 110 2.30 1.45 11.52
N SER A 111 2.33 2.78 11.33
CA SER A 111 1.84 3.41 10.10
C SER A 111 2.61 2.97 8.86
N GLN A 112 3.93 2.79 8.97
CA GLN A 112 4.76 2.32 7.88
C GLN A 112 4.43 0.88 7.49
N ALA A 113 4.34 -0.02 8.48
CA ALA A 113 4.03 -1.42 8.21
C ALA A 113 2.66 -1.57 7.52
N TYR A 114 1.63 -0.88 8.02
CA TYR A 114 0.29 -0.97 7.42
C TYR A 114 0.17 -0.27 6.06
N THR A 115 0.95 0.78 5.80
CA THR A 115 1.05 1.38 4.47
C THR A 115 1.64 0.38 3.47
N ASN A 116 2.73 -0.29 3.85
CA ASN A 116 3.36 -1.31 3.01
C ASN A 116 2.46 -2.52 2.82
N ILE A 117 1.76 -2.98 3.87
CA ILE A 117 0.78 -4.08 3.80
C ILE A 117 -0.36 -3.75 2.85
N TYR A 118 -0.89 -2.53 2.89
CA TYR A 118 -1.92 -2.08 1.96
C TYR A 118 -1.42 -2.18 0.51
N GLN A 119 -0.24 -1.64 0.22
CA GLN A 119 0.37 -1.72 -1.11
C GLN A 119 0.60 -3.18 -1.54
N CYS A 120 1.05 -4.04 -0.63
CA CYS A 120 1.21 -5.47 -0.90
C CYS A 120 -0.13 -6.14 -1.22
N ASN A 121 -1.21 -5.83 -0.49
CA ASN A 121 -2.52 -6.40 -0.76
C ASN A 121 -3.06 -5.95 -2.12
N THR A 122 -2.88 -4.67 -2.47
CA THR A 122 -3.23 -4.14 -3.79
C THR A 122 -2.43 -4.82 -4.89
N ALA A 123 -1.13 -5.04 -4.70
CA ALA A 123 -0.27 -5.75 -5.63
C ALA A 123 -0.64 -7.22 -5.79
N VAL A 124 -0.90 -7.94 -4.69
CA VAL A 124 -1.36 -9.34 -4.76
C VAL A 124 -2.68 -9.44 -5.53
N ALA A 125 -3.64 -8.57 -5.25
CA ALA A 125 -4.92 -8.56 -5.95
C ALA A 125 -4.75 -8.25 -7.45
N GLY A 126 -3.98 -7.21 -7.78
CA GLY A 126 -3.74 -6.79 -9.16
C GLY A 126 -2.94 -7.80 -9.98
N LEU A 127 -1.87 -8.37 -9.42
CA LEU A 127 -1.06 -9.39 -10.07
C LEU A 127 -1.88 -10.67 -10.30
N THR A 128 -2.66 -11.11 -9.31
CA THR A 128 -3.50 -12.32 -9.42
C THR A 128 -4.61 -12.15 -10.46
N GLY A 129 -5.23 -10.95 -10.52
CA GLY A 129 -6.29 -10.64 -11.47
C GLY A 129 -5.79 -10.35 -12.89
N SER A 130 -4.50 -10.10 -13.08
CA SER A 130 -3.96 -9.74 -14.38
C SER A 130 -3.84 -10.91 -15.34
N THR A 131 -4.32 -10.70 -16.57
CA THR A 131 -4.25 -11.65 -17.69
C THR A 131 -3.28 -11.23 -18.79
N THR A 132 -2.67 -10.03 -18.68
CA THR A 132 -1.85 -9.43 -19.73
C THR A 132 -0.35 -9.43 -19.41
N LEU A 133 0.02 -9.64 -18.15
CA LEU A 133 1.42 -9.69 -17.73
C LEU A 133 2.12 -10.97 -18.20
N THR A 134 3.42 -10.87 -18.45
CA THR A 134 4.25 -12.05 -18.72
C THR A 134 4.19 -13.01 -17.53
N ALA A 135 3.94 -14.29 -17.80
CA ALA A 135 3.68 -15.28 -16.74
C ALA A 135 4.85 -15.42 -15.75
N SER A 136 6.09 -15.41 -16.24
CA SER A 136 7.30 -15.46 -15.39
C SER A 136 7.41 -14.23 -14.50
N LEU A 137 7.25 -13.02 -15.06
CA LEU A 137 7.30 -11.78 -14.30
C LEU A 137 6.19 -11.73 -13.25
N ARG A 138 4.94 -12.04 -13.63
CA ARG A 138 3.81 -12.09 -12.68
C ARG A 138 4.09 -13.03 -11.51
N THR A 139 4.66 -14.20 -11.79
CA THR A 139 5.05 -15.20 -10.78
C THR A 139 6.10 -14.64 -9.83
N GLN A 140 7.17 -14.04 -10.37
CA GLN A 140 8.22 -13.41 -9.60
C GLN A 140 7.68 -12.28 -8.71
N LEU A 141 6.97 -11.31 -9.30
CA LEU A 141 6.42 -10.16 -8.58
C LEU A 141 5.44 -10.57 -7.48
N LEU A 142 4.66 -11.63 -7.69
CA LEU A 142 3.77 -12.18 -6.67
C LEU A 142 4.56 -12.78 -5.50
N GLY A 143 5.65 -13.49 -5.78
CA GLY A 143 6.55 -14.02 -4.76
C GLY A 143 7.22 -12.92 -3.94
N GLU A 144 7.77 -11.90 -4.60
CA GLU A 144 8.36 -10.72 -3.95
C GLU A 144 7.35 -10.03 -3.04
N THR A 145 6.15 -9.73 -3.56
CA THR A 145 5.09 -9.05 -2.81
C THR A 145 4.67 -9.82 -1.57
N LYS A 146 4.54 -11.15 -1.67
CA LYS A 146 4.21 -12.01 -0.51
C LYS A 146 5.31 -12.01 0.54
N PHE A 147 6.57 -12.09 0.12
CA PHE A 147 7.70 -11.95 1.03
C PHE A 147 7.68 -10.60 1.76
N LEU A 148 7.45 -9.49 1.05
CA LEU A 148 7.39 -8.16 1.65
C LEU A 148 6.22 -8.04 2.64
N ARG A 149 5.05 -8.62 2.34
CA ARG A 149 3.92 -8.66 3.27
C ARG A 149 4.27 -9.45 4.53
N ALA A 150 4.88 -10.62 4.37
CA ALA A 150 5.34 -11.45 5.48
C ALA A 150 6.37 -10.72 6.36
N PHE A 151 7.31 -9.99 5.75
CA PHE A 151 8.29 -9.17 6.47
C PHE A 151 7.61 -8.15 7.38
N ASN A 152 6.65 -7.37 6.86
CA ASN A 152 5.95 -6.36 7.64
C ASN A 152 5.16 -7.00 8.80
N TYR A 153 4.45 -8.11 8.56
CA TYR A 153 3.72 -8.82 9.61
C TYR A 153 4.63 -9.46 10.67
N PHE A 154 5.79 -9.99 10.27
CA PHE A 154 6.76 -10.55 11.20
C PHE A 154 7.20 -9.49 12.22
N TYR A 155 7.59 -8.31 11.77
CA TYR A 155 8.00 -7.24 12.69
C TYR A 155 6.84 -6.68 13.50
N LEU A 156 5.64 -6.52 12.92
CA LEU A 156 4.45 -6.12 13.67
C LEU A 156 4.15 -7.10 14.82
N ALA A 157 4.16 -8.40 14.54
CA ALA A 157 3.86 -9.44 15.52
C ALA A 157 4.91 -9.53 16.65
N ASN A 158 6.19 -9.23 16.34
CA ASN A 158 7.25 -9.22 17.33
C ASN A 158 7.23 -7.97 18.23
N ILE A 159 6.89 -6.82 17.67
CA ILE A 159 6.91 -5.54 18.39
C ILE A 159 5.62 -5.32 19.18
N PHE A 160 4.46 -5.65 18.59
CA PHE A 160 3.14 -5.31 19.14
C PHE A 160 2.34 -6.52 19.65
N GLY A 161 2.79 -7.75 19.35
CA GLY A 161 2.03 -8.96 19.65
C GLY A 161 0.84 -9.13 18.71
N ASP A 162 -0.37 -9.15 19.26
CA ASP A 162 -1.60 -9.27 18.48
C ASP A 162 -1.79 -8.04 17.59
N VAL A 163 -2.16 -8.20 16.32
CA VAL A 163 -2.35 -7.07 15.39
C VAL A 163 -3.47 -7.38 14.38
N PRO A 164 -4.16 -6.38 13.81
CA PRO A 164 -5.14 -6.63 12.76
C PRO A 164 -4.53 -7.35 11.55
N LEU A 165 -5.15 -8.45 11.15
CA LEU A 165 -4.71 -9.25 10.00
C LEU A 165 -5.42 -8.78 8.73
N VAL A 166 -4.87 -7.76 8.09
CA VAL A 166 -5.39 -7.14 6.86
C VAL A 166 -4.85 -7.84 5.61
N LEU A 167 -5.69 -8.62 4.93
CA LEU A 167 -5.31 -9.37 3.71
C LEU A 167 -6.05 -8.93 2.44
N SER A 168 -6.92 -7.93 2.56
CA SER A 168 -7.67 -7.33 1.46
C SER A 168 -7.19 -5.89 1.22
N PRO A 169 -7.16 -5.41 -0.04
CA PRO A 169 -6.97 -4.00 -0.33
C PRO A 169 -8.25 -3.16 -0.07
N ASP A 170 -9.39 -3.79 0.24
CA ASP A 170 -10.62 -3.07 0.55
C ASP A 170 -10.51 -2.35 1.90
N TYR A 171 -10.45 -1.02 1.87
CA TYR A 171 -10.35 -0.17 3.05
C TYR A 171 -11.62 -0.21 3.92
N THR A 172 -12.78 -0.50 3.33
CA THR A 172 -14.06 -0.61 4.06
C THR A 172 -14.09 -1.83 4.95
N VAL A 173 -13.36 -2.88 4.56
CA VAL A 173 -13.19 -4.11 5.34
C VAL A 173 -12.05 -3.97 6.34
N SER A 174 -10.91 -3.42 5.90
CA SER A 174 -9.68 -3.42 6.71
C SER A 174 -9.67 -2.41 7.86
N GLY A 175 -10.37 -1.29 7.75
CA GLY A 175 -10.41 -0.24 8.78
C GLY A 175 -11.13 -0.63 10.08
N ALA A 176 -11.91 -1.72 10.07
CA ALA A 176 -12.71 -2.18 11.21
C ALA A 176 -12.25 -3.52 11.81
N LEU A 177 -11.13 -4.08 11.34
CA LEU A 177 -10.68 -5.39 11.80
C LEU A 177 -10.20 -5.34 13.26
N PRO A 178 -10.63 -6.29 14.11
CA PRO A 178 -10.06 -6.44 15.44
C PRO A 178 -8.62 -6.95 15.35
N ARG A 179 -7.87 -6.85 16.45
CA ARG A 179 -6.56 -7.49 16.58
C ARG A 179 -6.74 -9.00 16.47
N ALA A 180 -5.97 -9.64 15.59
CA ALA A 180 -5.87 -11.08 15.54
C ALA A 180 -4.76 -11.56 16.49
N PRO A 181 -4.90 -12.75 17.10
CA PRO A 181 -3.84 -13.37 17.90
C PRO A 181 -2.50 -13.41 17.15
N LYS A 182 -1.40 -13.18 17.86
CA LYS A 182 -0.03 -13.26 17.31
C LYS A 182 0.21 -14.58 16.56
N ALA A 183 -0.35 -15.68 17.05
CA ALA A 183 -0.24 -16.99 16.41
C ALA A 183 -0.84 -17.01 14.99
N ASP A 184 -1.99 -16.37 14.78
CA ASP A 184 -2.66 -16.31 13.48
C ASP A 184 -1.88 -15.41 12.51
N VAL A 185 -1.32 -14.31 13.02
CA VAL A 185 -0.43 -13.44 12.23
C VAL A 185 0.81 -14.21 11.79
N TYR A 186 1.42 -15.01 12.67
CA TYR A 186 2.55 -15.88 12.33
C TYR A 186 2.18 -16.97 11.33
N ALA A 187 0.99 -17.56 11.45
CA ALA A 187 0.51 -18.53 10.47
C ALA A 187 0.43 -17.90 9.07
N GLN A 188 -0.03 -16.66 8.97
CA GLN A 188 -0.05 -15.93 7.71
C GLN A 188 1.37 -15.59 7.20
N VAL A 189 2.29 -15.19 8.08
CA VAL A 189 3.71 -14.99 7.72
C VAL A 189 4.30 -16.25 7.11
N VAL A 190 4.11 -17.40 7.74
CA VAL A 190 4.61 -18.69 7.23
C VAL A 190 3.97 -19.03 5.89
N LEU A 191 2.66 -18.83 5.73
CA LEU A 191 1.96 -19.07 4.46
C LEU A 191 2.57 -18.22 3.34
N ASP A 192 2.70 -16.91 3.55
CA ASP A 192 3.24 -16.01 2.53
C ASP A 192 4.71 -16.33 2.19
N LEU A 193 5.52 -16.71 3.17
CA LEU A 193 6.91 -17.12 2.94
C LEU A 193 7.02 -18.44 2.16
N LEU A 194 6.18 -19.43 2.46
CA LEU A 194 6.15 -20.70 1.74
C LEU A 194 5.66 -20.53 0.30
N GLU A 195 4.71 -19.62 0.07
CA GLU A 195 4.27 -19.28 -1.27
C GLU A 195 5.34 -18.49 -2.02
N ALA A 196 5.98 -17.50 -1.39
CA ALA A 196 7.10 -16.77 -1.98
C ALA A 196 8.24 -17.71 -2.38
N GLN A 197 8.61 -18.67 -1.51
CA GLN A 197 9.63 -19.67 -1.80
C GLN A 197 9.32 -20.50 -3.05
N LYS A 198 8.05 -20.84 -3.30
CA LYS A 198 7.64 -21.61 -4.49
C LYS A 198 7.69 -20.77 -5.77
N LEU A 199 7.48 -19.46 -5.66
CA LEU A 199 7.37 -18.54 -6.79
C LEU A 199 8.71 -17.92 -7.19
N LEU A 200 9.67 -17.83 -6.26
CA LEU A 200 10.96 -17.20 -6.46
C LEU A 200 12.06 -18.19 -6.86
N THR A 201 12.95 -17.76 -7.74
CA THR A 201 14.16 -18.49 -8.11
C THR A 201 15.37 -18.01 -7.32
N ALA A 202 16.40 -18.86 -7.19
CA ALA A 202 17.62 -18.51 -6.46
C ALA A 202 18.38 -17.32 -7.08
N THR A 203 18.27 -17.14 -8.39
CA THR A 203 18.85 -16.00 -9.10
C THR A 203 17.75 -15.01 -9.46
N TYR A 204 18.04 -13.72 -9.32
CA TYR A 204 17.15 -12.68 -9.83
C TYR A 204 17.06 -12.79 -11.37
N PRO A 205 15.86 -12.92 -11.95
CA PRO A 205 15.71 -13.00 -13.40
C PRO A 205 16.20 -11.70 -14.05
N VAL A 206 17.26 -11.79 -14.84
CA VAL A 206 17.65 -10.72 -15.76
C VAL A 206 16.86 -10.88 -17.05
N ALA A 207 16.17 -9.81 -17.46
CA ALA A 207 15.45 -9.74 -18.72
C ALA A 207 16.42 -9.73 -19.92
#